data_AF-A0ABD0MW96-F1
#
_entry.id   AF-A0ABD0MW96-F1
#
_cell.length_a   1.000
_cell.length_b   1.000
_cell.length_c   1.000
_cell.angle_alpha   90.00
_cell.angle_beta   90.00
_cell.angle_gamma   90.00
#
_symmetry.space_group_name_H-M   'P 1'
#
loop_
_entity.id
_entity.type
_entity.pdbx_description
1 polymer ?
#
loop_
_entity_poly.entity_id
_entity_poly.type
_entity_poly.pdbx_seq_one_letter_code
_entity_poly.pdbx_strand_id
1 'polypeptide(L)'
;ILAKQKPEAFFHNESIFAIQYNIRSFMNVKHWPWMKLYFKIKPLLKSAEKEMAAMKENFEKTKEELAKALAKKKELEEKMVSLLQEKNDLQLQVAAESENLSDAEERCEGLIKSKIQLEAKLIESSERLEDEEEINAELTALCYCVHILE
;
A
#
# COMPACT_ATOMS: atom_id res chain seq x y z
N ILE A 1 40.77 39.41 -41.26
CA ILE A 1 39.47 39.87 -41.76
C ILE A 1 39.41 39.50 -43.24
N LEU A 2 38.74 38.40 -43.56
CA LEU A 2 38.09 38.10 -44.84
C LEU A 2 37.60 36.65 -44.71
N ALA A 3 36.32 36.55 -44.35
CA ALA A 3 35.59 35.32 -44.16
C ALA A 3 35.68 34.46 -45.42
N LYS A 4 36.04 33.17 -45.26
CA LYS A 4 35.73 32.12 -46.23
C LYS A 4 34.21 31.89 -46.24
N GLN A 5 33.44 32.85 -46.72
CA GLN A 5 32.10 32.58 -47.23
C GLN A 5 32.31 31.90 -48.58
N LYS A 6 32.27 30.56 -48.60
CA LYS A 6 32.06 29.83 -49.86
C LYS A 6 30.74 30.36 -50.42
N PRO A 7 30.74 31.01 -51.61
CA PRO A 7 29.53 31.61 -52.13
C PRO A 7 28.49 30.52 -52.36
N GLU A 8 27.27 30.71 -51.87
CA GLU A 8 26.13 29.79 -52.05
C GLU A 8 25.91 29.41 -53.53
N ALA A 9 26.29 30.31 -54.45
CA ALA A 9 26.32 30.08 -55.90
C ALA A 9 27.19 28.89 -56.34
N PHE A 10 28.25 28.56 -55.60
CA PHE A 10 29.13 27.41 -55.90
C PHE A 10 28.41 26.08 -55.59
N PHE A 11 27.78 25.98 -54.42
CA PHE A 11 26.97 24.80 -54.06
C PHE A 11 25.76 24.64 -54.98
N HIS A 12 25.19 25.76 -55.43
CA HIS A 12 24.09 25.75 -56.41
C HIS A 12 24.53 25.19 -57.76
N ASN A 13 25.68 25.63 -58.28
CA ASN A 13 26.22 25.11 -59.54
C ASN A 13 26.63 23.63 -59.45
N GLU A 14 27.27 23.20 -58.37
CA GLU A 14 27.59 21.77 -58.14
C GLU A 14 26.32 20.92 -58.05
N SER A 15 25.30 21.40 -57.36
CA SER A 15 24.01 20.71 -57.25
C SER A 15 23.32 20.58 -58.60
N ILE A 16 23.37 21.62 -59.45
CA ILE A 16 22.84 21.58 -60.82
C ILE A 16 23.57 20.55 -61.67
N PHE A 17 24.91 20.54 -61.67
CA PHE A 17 25.69 19.57 -62.44
C PHE A 17 25.44 18.14 -61.97
N ALA A 18 25.36 17.93 -60.64
CA ALA A 18 25.04 16.63 -60.07
C ALA A 18 23.64 16.15 -60.50
N ILE A 19 22.62 17.01 -60.45
CA ILE A 19 21.25 16.67 -60.87
C ILE A 19 21.22 16.32 -62.37
N GLN A 20 21.80 17.17 -63.22
CA GLN A 20 21.82 16.95 -64.67
C GLN A 20 22.52 15.64 -65.06
N TYR A 21 23.68 15.37 -64.45
CA TYR A 21 24.43 14.14 -64.67
C TYR A 21 23.64 12.90 -64.21
N ASN A 22 23.06 12.96 -63.02
CA ASN A 22 22.27 11.84 -62.48
C ASN A 22 21.02 11.57 -63.32
N ILE A 23 20.31 12.60 -63.80
CA ILE A 23 19.15 12.42 -64.69
C ILE A 23 19.57 11.75 -66.00
N ARG A 24 20.65 12.22 -66.64
CA ARG A 24 21.14 11.62 -67.89
C ARG A 24 21.58 10.18 -67.69
N SER A 25 22.33 9.88 -66.63
CA SER A 25 22.76 8.53 -66.27
C SER A 25 21.57 7.60 -66.00
N PHE A 26 20.57 8.08 -65.27
CA PHE A 26 19.35 7.34 -64.98
C PHE A 26 18.58 6.96 -66.26
N MET A 27 18.45 7.89 -67.20
CA MET A 27 17.74 7.64 -68.46
C MET A 27 18.39 6.57 -69.33
N ASN A 28 19.72 6.38 -69.23
CA ASN A 28 20.44 5.33 -69.95
C ASN A 28 20.25 3.94 -69.31
N VAL A 29 20.10 3.88 -67.98
CA VAL A 29 20.08 2.61 -67.23
C VAL A 29 18.66 2.15 -66.87
N LYS A 30 17.64 3.03 -66.91
CA LYS A 30 16.27 2.74 -66.46
C LYS A 30 15.57 1.55 -67.13
N HIS A 31 15.94 1.19 -68.35
CA HIS A 31 15.32 0.08 -69.09
C HIS A 31 16.14 -1.22 -69.02
N TRP A 32 17.33 -1.18 -68.43
CA TRP A 32 18.23 -2.32 -68.34
C TRP A 32 17.64 -3.40 -67.41
N PRO A 33 17.69 -4.70 -67.77
CA PRO A 33 17.09 -5.77 -66.96
C PRO A 33 17.56 -5.79 -65.50
N TRP A 34 18.85 -5.53 -65.25
CA TRP A 34 19.42 -5.46 -63.90
C TRP A 34 18.87 -4.29 -63.08
N MET A 35 18.59 -3.14 -63.70
CA MET A 35 17.98 -2.00 -63.00
C MET A 35 16.52 -2.27 -62.63
N LYS A 36 15.78 -2.97 -63.49
CA LYS A 36 14.41 -3.44 -63.20
C LYS A 36 14.40 -4.42 -62.03
N LEU A 37 15.36 -5.34 -61.96
CA LEU A 37 15.52 -6.26 -60.82
C LEU A 37 15.83 -5.50 -59.53
N TYR A 38 16.73 -4.53 -59.57
CA TYR A 38 17.07 -3.67 -58.44
C TYR A 38 15.83 -2.93 -57.89
N PHE A 39 14.97 -2.40 -58.75
CA PHE A 39 13.73 -1.75 -58.33
C PHE A 39 12.73 -2.67 -57.64
N LYS A 40 12.74 -3.98 -57.96
CA LYS A 40 11.91 -4.98 -57.27
C LYS A 40 12.49 -5.37 -55.92
N ILE A 41 13.82 -5.50 -55.82
CA ILE A 41 14.50 -5.96 -54.60
C ILE A 41 14.64 -4.85 -53.55
N LYS A 42 14.96 -3.62 -53.97
CA LYS A 42 15.25 -2.50 -53.05
C LYS A 42 14.10 -2.17 -52.08
N PRO A 43 12.82 -2.16 -52.48
CA PRO A 43 11.71 -1.92 -51.55
C PRO A 43 11.57 -3.02 -50.50
N LEU A 44 11.80 -4.29 -50.87
CA LEU A 44 11.75 -5.42 -49.95
C LEU A 44 12.84 -5.31 -48.88
N LEU A 45 14.06 -4.94 -49.28
CA LEU A 45 15.15 -4.71 -48.33
C LEU A 45 14.83 -3.54 -47.38
N LYS A 46 14.29 -2.43 -47.90
CA LYS A 46 13.86 -1.30 -47.07
C LYS A 46 12.73 -1.66 -46.09
N SER A 47 11.80 -2.54 -46.48
CA SER A 47 10.74 -3.02 -45.57
C SER A 47 11.34 -3.86 -44.45
N ALA A 48 12.21 -4.81 -44.80
CA ALA A 48 12.88 -5.67 -43.83
C ALA A 48 13.76 -4.87 -42.86
N GLU A 49 14.49 -3.85 -43.33
CA GLU A 49 15.28 -2.95 -42.49
C GLU A 49 14.40 -2.16 -41.50
N LYS A 50 13.25 -1.66 -41.95
CA LYS A 50 12.29 -0.96 -41.08
C LYS A 50 11.67 -1.89 -40.04
N GLU A 51 11.24 -3.08 -40.44
CA GLU A 51 10.67 -4.08 -39.53
C GLU A 51 11.70 -4.52 -38.49
N MET A 52 12.95 -4.74 -38.89
CA MET A 52 14.03 -5.07 -37.96
C MET A 52 14.33 -3.94 -36.98
N ALA A 53 14.30 -2.67 -37.43
CA ALA A 53 14.46 -1.52 -36.56
C ALA A 53 13.31 -1.39 -35.54
N ALA A 54 12.06 -1.54 -36.00
CA ALA A 54 10.88 -1.53 -35.13
C ALA A 54 10.90 -2.68 -34.11
N MET A 55 11.32 -3.88 -34.53
CA MET A 55 11.45 -5.03 -33.64
C MET A 55 12.51 -4.79 -32.56
N LYS A 56 13.66 -4.21 -32.93
CA LYS A 56 14.72 -3.86 -31.96
C LYS A 56 14.24 -2.82 -30.95
N GLU A 57 13.54 -1.78 -31.40
CA GLU A 57 12.98 -0.77 -30.50
C GLU A 57 11.96 -1.37 -29.53
N ASN A 58 11.03 -2.19 -30.04
CA ASN A 58 10.03 -2.86 -29.20
C ASN A 58 10.66 -3.84 -28.22
N PHE A 59 11.72 -4.54 -28.63
CA PHE A 59 12.47 -5.44 -27.75
C PHE A 59 13.11 -4.67 -26.59
N GLU A 60 13.80 -3.57 -26.87
CA GLU A 60 14.42 -2.77 -25.80
C GLU A 60 13.37 -2.16 -24.87
N LYS A 61 12.26 -1.63 -25.39
CA LYS A 61 11.15 -1.15 -24.55
C LYS A 61 10.60 -2.24 -23.64
N THR A 62 10.31 -3.42 -24.20
CA THR A 62 9.78 -4.56 -23.44
C THR A 62 10.77 -5.02 -22.36
N LYS A 63 12.07 -4.99 -22.66
CA LYS A 63 13.13 -5.35 -21.72
C LYS A 63 13.24 -4.35 -20.57
N GLU A 64 13.14 -3.05 -20.85
CA GLU A 64 13.09 -2.01 -19.82
C GLU A 64 11.85 -2.12 -18.93
N GLU A 65 10.67 -2.34 -19.53
CA GLU A 65 9.42 -2.55 -18.80
C GLU A 65 9.49 -3.80 -17.92
N LEU A 66 10.05 -4.90 -18.44
CA LEU A 66 10.26 -6.12 -17.67
C LEU A 66 11.19 -5.88 -16.48
N ALA A 67 12.29 -5.16 -16.67
CA ALA A 67 13.22 -4.83 -15.58
C ALA A 67 12.54 -4.00 -14.48
N LYS A 68 11.73 -3.00 -14.86
CA LYS A 68 10.92 -2.19 -13.92
C LYS A 68 9.89 -3.05 -13.18
N ALA A 69 9.21 -3.95 -13.88
CA ALA A 69 8.22 -4.84 -13.29
C ALA A 69 8.86 -5.82 -12.28
N LEU A 70 10.02 -6.37 -12.60
CA LEU A 70 10.77 -7.25 -11.68
C LEU A 70 11.25 -6.51 -10.44
N ALA A 71 11.74 -5.28 -10.58
CA ALA A 71 12.13 -4.45 -9.45
C ALA A 71 10.93 -4.16 -8.52
N LYS A 72 9.80 -3.76 -9.11
CA LYS A 72 8.55 -3.51 -8.36
C LYS A 72 8.02 -4.77 -7.68
N LYS A 73 8.09 -5.92 -8.34
CA LYS A 73 7.71 -7.22 -7.76
C LYS A 73 8.53 -7.50 -6.51
N LYS A 74 9.85 -7.34 -6.59
CA LYS A 74 10.75 -7.56 -5.46
C LYS A 74 10.43 -6.65 -4.27
N GLU A 75 10.19 -5.36 -4.51
CA GLU A 75 9.80 -4.42 -3.46
C GLU A 75 8.47 -4.82 -2.78
N LEU A 76 7.49 -5.28 -3.56
CA LEU A 76 6.20 -5.74 -3.02
C LEU A 76 6.34 -7.03 -2.22
N GLU A 77 7.19 -7.97 -2.65
CA GLU A 77 7.48 -9.20 -1.91
C GLU A 77 8.13 -8.89 -0.55
N GLU A 78 9.09 -7.97 -0.49
CA GLU A 78 9.73 -7.53 0.76
C GLU A 78 8.70 -6.88 1.73
N LYS A 79 7.84 -6.00 1.22
CA LYS A 79 6.76 -5.40 2.03
C LYS A 79 5.76 -6.44 2.54
N MET A 80 5.45 -7.45 1.72
CA MET A 80 4.52 -8.51 2.11
C MET A 80 5.06 -9.34 3.29
N VAL A 81 6.36 -9.61 3.34
CA VAL A 81 6.98 -10.29 4.49
C VAL A 81 6.84 -9.46 5.76
N SER A 82 7.12 -8.15 5.69
CA SER A 82 6.96 -7.24 6.85
C SER A 82 5.52 -7.21 7.37
N LEU A 83 4.54 -7.11 6.46
CA LEU A 83 3.12 -7.08 6.83
C LEU A 83 2.65 -8.40 7.45
N LEU A 84 3.16 -9.54 6.98
CA LEU A 84 2.84 -10.83 7.57
C LEU A 84 3.40 -10.96 9.00
N GLN A 85 4.60 -10.43 9.24
CA GLN A 85 5.19 -10.43 10.57
C GLN A 85 4.39 -9.53 11.53
N GLU A 86 4.10 -8.29 11.12
CA GLU A 86 3.29 -7.35 11.91
C GLU A 86 1.90 -7.92 12.22
N LYS A 87 1.26 -8.59 11.24
CA LYS A 87 -0.01 -9.27 11.45
C LYS A 87 0.10 -10.35 12.54
N ASN A 88 1.15 -11.18 12.51
CA ASN A 88 1.34 -12.24 13.51
C ASN A 88 1.59 -11.64 14.90
N ASP A 89 2.39 -10.58 14.99
CA ASP A 89 2.68 -9.90 16.25
C ASP A 89 1.40 -9.30 16.85
N LEU A 90 0.58 -8.65 16.03
CA LEU A 90 -0.73 -8.13 16.45
C LEU A 90 -1.69 -9.25 16.88
N GLN A 91 -1.69 -10.40 16.20
CA GLN A 91 -2.51 -11.54 16.61
C GLN A 91 -2.09 -12.10 17.98
N LEU A 92 -0.79 -12.16 18.26
CA LEU A 92 -0.28 -12.56 19.57
C LEU A 92 -0.67 -11.54 20.65
N GLN A 93 -0.57 -10.25 20.35
CA GLN A 93 -0.98 -9.20 21.27
C GLN A 93 -2.47 -9.28 21.60
N VAL A 94 -3.33 -9.45 20.59
CA VAL A 94 -4.79 -9.59 20.80
C VAL A 94 -5.11 -10.81 21.66
N ALA A 95 -4.42 -11.94 21.45
CA ALA A 95 -4.62 -13.14 22.27
C ALA A 95 -4.25 -12.88 23.74
N ALA A 96 -3.12 -12.23 23.98
CA ALA A 96 -2.67 -11.88 25.34
C ALA A 96 -3.61 -10.87 26.02
N GLU A 97 -4.07 -9.85 25.30
CA GLU A 97 -5.03 -8.88 25.82
C GLU A 97 -6.39 -9.52 26.12
N SER A 98 -6.82 -10.50 25.31
CA SER A 98 -8.04 -11.26 25.57
C SER A 98 -7.96 -12.11 26.83
N GLU A 99 -6.82 -12.76 27.09
CA GLU A 99 -6.59 -13.52 28.33
C GLU A 99 -6.56 -12.58 29.55
N ASN A 100 -5.84 -11.47 29.46
CA ASN A 100 -5.81 -10.46 30.51
C ASN A 100 -7.19 -9.87 30.82
N LEU A 101 -8.04 -9.68 29.79
CA LEU A 101 -9.40 -9.22 29.96
C LEU A 101 -10.25 -10.27 30.68
N SER A 102 -10.17 -11.53 30.27
CA SER A 102 -10.86 -12.65 30.93
C SER A 102 -10.50 -12.74 32.42
N ASP A 103 -9.21 -12.63 32.76
CA ASP A 103 -8.74 -12.63 34.15
C ASP A 103 -9.24 -11.42 34.95
N ALA A 104 -9.38 -10.26 34.30
CA ALA A 104 -9.98 -9.07 34.92
C ALA A 104 -11.48 -9.24 35.15
N GLU A 105 -12.19 -9.82 34.20
CA GLU A 105 -13.63 -10.13 34.29
C GLU A 105 -13.91 -11.10 35.44
N GLU A 106 -13.15 -12.20 35.56
CA GLU A 106 -13.32 -13.17 36.67
C GLU A 106 -13.11 -12.52 38.04
N ARG A 107 -12.08 -11.67 38.17
CA ARG A 107 -11.85 -10.90 39.41
C ARG A 107 -13.00 -9.95 39.72
N CYS A 108 -13.53 -9.26 38.71
CA CYS A 108 -14.68 -8.38 38.85
C CYS A 108 -15.92 -9.16 39.31
N GLU A 109 -16.20 -10.32 38.73
CA GLU A 109 -17.30 -11.18 39.17
C GLU A 109 -17.14 -11.64 40.63
N GLY A 110 -15.93 -12.02 41.02
CA GLY A 110 -15.61 -12.38 42.40
C GLY A 110 -15.90 -11.23 43.38
N LEU A 111 -15.47 -10.01 43.04
CA LEU A 111 -15.75 -8.81 43.83
C LEU A 111 -17.24 -8.49 43.92
N ILE A 112 -17.99 -8.65 42.83
CA ILE A 112 -19.45 -8.45 42.81
C ILE A 112 -20.13 -9.44 43.77
N LYS A 113 -19.77 -10.73 43.73
CA LYS A 113 -20.31 -11.74 44.66
C LYS A 113 -20.00 -11.39 46.12
N SER A 114 -18.77 -11.00 46.41
CA SER A 114 -18.35 -10.59 47.76
C SER A 114 -19.12 -9.35 48.23
N LYS A 115 -19.30 -8.35 47.35
CA LYS A 115 -20.09 -7.15 47.65
C LYS A 115 -21.52 -7.50 48.04
N ILE A 116 -22.20 -8.34 47.27
CA ILE A 116 -23.58 -8.78 47.58
C ILE A 116 -23.65 -9.47 48.94
N GLN A 117 -22.68 -10.34 49.27
CA GLN A 117 -22.63 -11.00 50.57
C GLN A 117 -22.42 -10.01 51.74
N LEU A 118 -21.59 -9.00 51.54
CA LEU A 118 -21.33 -7.97 52.55
C LEU A 118 -22.53 -7.03 52.72
N GLU A 119 -23.22 -6.66 51.63
CA GLU A 119 -24.46 -5.88 51.69
C GLU A 119 -25.55 -6.64 52.46
N ALA A 120 -25.70 -7.94 52.24
CA ALA A 120 -26.64 -8.77 53.00
C ALA A 120 -26.31 -8.79 54.51
N LYS A 121 -25.03 -8.98 54.86
CA LYS A 121 -24.59 -8.95 56.27
C LYS A 121 -24.78 -7.59 56.92
N LEU A 122 -24.59 -6.51 56.16
CA LEU A 122 -24.80 -5.15 56.66
C LEU A 122 -26.28 -4.93 57.01
N ILE A 123 -27.20 -5.38 56.15
CA ILE A 123 -28.65 -5.29 56.41
C ILE A 123 -29.00 -6.09 57.66
N GLU A 124 -28.60 -7.36 57.76
CA GLU A 124 -28.86 -8.21 58.93
C GLU A 124 -28.32 -7.58 60.24
N SER A 125 -27.12 -7.02 60.21
CA SER A 125 -26.52 -6.37 61.37
C SER A 125 -27.19 -5.05 61.72
N SER A 126 -27.77 -4.34 60.74
CA SER A 126 -28.52 -3.09 60.96
C SER A 126 -29.87 -3.38 61.58
N GLU A 127 -30.62 -4.35 61.06
CA GLU A 127 -31.90 -4.79 61.63
C GLU A 127 -31.74 -5.23 63.08
N ARG A 128 -30.71 -6.04 63.38
CA ARG A 128 -30.40 -6.43 64.77
C ARG A 128 -30.04 -5.26 65.68
N LEU A 129 -29.42 -4.21 65.15
CA LEU A 129 -29.09 -3.03 65.94
C LEU A 129 -30.36 -2.23 66.26
N GLU A 130 -31.24 -2.07 65.27
CA GLU A 130 -32.55 -1.42 65.45
C GLU A 130 -33.41 -2.13 66.51
N ASP A 131 -33.45 -3.46 66.50
CA ASP A 131 -34.17 -4.26 67.52
C ASP A 131 -33.63 -4.00 68.94
N GLU A 132 -32.31 -3.94 69.12
CA GLU A 132 -31.68 -3.67 70.43
C GLU A 132 -31.88 -2.21 70.88
N GLU A 133 -31.90 -1.26 69.93
CA GLU A 133 -32.22 0.14 70.21
C GLU A 133 -33.68 0.31 70.68
N GLU A 134 -34.62 -0.43 70.08
CA GLU A 134 -36.03 -0.48 70.52
C GLU A 134 -36.14 -1.03 71.95
N ILE A 135 -35.53 -2.19 72.23
CA ILE A 135 -35.50 -2.79 73.57
C ILE A 135 -34.91 -1.83 74.62
N ASN A 136 -33.81 -1.14 74.28
CA ASN A 136 -33.17 -0.19 75.18
C ASN A 136 -34.07 1.04 75.46
N ALA A 137 -34.80 1.53 74.46
CA ALA A 137 -35.77 2.60 74.63
C ALA A 137 -36.95 2.18 75.52
N GLU A 138 -37.48 0.98 75.34
CA GLU A 138 -38.54 0.41 76.19
C GLU A 138 -38.09 0.27 77.65
N LEU A 139 -36.91 -0.31 77.89
CA LEU A 139 -36.31 -0.44 79.23
C LEU A 139 -36.12 0.92 79.90
N THR A 140 -35.61 1.89 79.14
CA THR A 140 -35.41 3.26 79.62
C THR A 140 -36.76 3.89 80.03
N ALA A 141 -37.80 3.75 79.21
CA ALA A 141 -39.14 4.23 79.52
C ALA A 141 -39.72 3.56 80.78
N LEU A 142 -39.55 2.24 80.93
CA LEU A 142 -39.98 1.50 82.12
C LEU A 142 -39.27 1.99 83.38
N CYS A 143 -37.95 2.22 83.33
CA CYS A 143 -37.18 2.78 84.45
C CYS A 143 -37.72 4.16 84.86
N TYR A 144 -38.05 5.03 83.91
CA TYR A 144 -38.68 6.31 84.22
C TYR A 144 -40.04 6.15 84.88
N CYS A 145 -40.87 5.20 84.43
CA CYS A 145 -42.15 4.91 85.06
C CYS A 145 -42.01 4.42 86.51
N VAL A 146 -41.04 3.54 86.79
CA VAL A 146 -40.76 3.08 88.17
C VAL A 146 -40.32 4.25 89.05
N HIS A 147 -39.41 5.09 88.55
CA HIS A 147 -38.92 6.25 89.30
C HIS A 147 -40.02 7.29 89.62
N ILE A 148 -41.06 7.40 88.80
CA ILE A 148 -42.20 8.30 89.06
C ILE A 148 -43.18 7.70 90.08
N LEU A 149 -43.21 6.36 90.22
CA LEU A 149 -44.14 5.65 91.11
C LEU A 149 -43.60 5.45 92.54
N GLU A 150 -42.28 5.57 92.74
CA GLU A 150 -41.60 5.60 94.05
C GLU A 150 -41.53 7.01 94.64
#